data_AF-A0AA88V898-F1
#
_entry.id   AF-A0AA88V898-F1
#
_cell.length_a   1.000
_cell.length_b   1.000
_cell.length_c   1.000
_cell.angle_alpha   90.00
_cell.angle_beta   90.00
_cell.angle_gamma   90.00
#
_symmetry.space_group_name_H-M   'P 1'
#
loop_
_entity.id
_entity.type
_entity.pdbx_description
1 polymer ?
#
loop_
_entity_poly.entity_id
_entity_poly.type
_entity_poly.pdbx_seq_one_letter_code
_entity_poly.pdbx_strand_id
1 'polypeptide(L)'
;MVSPIPRSALRLVSNISYLESFGISGSRLSALLRRQPRVVSQPESQLRESVSGALEMGFSADSKMFIHAFAVGSPTKYLYRKLDLFRSLGFLEAECMEMFRKAPTLLATGEEKLRIGVDFFMNTVKCEKTVLIRRPVCLMFSLEGRVIPRCRVIQILKAKRLLKKDSMFYTALFLGEREFLKEFVSEFRDDAEELMIAYKGLTCYTTSQE
;
A
#
# COMPACT_ATOMS: atom_id res chain seq x y z
N MET A 1 50.68 -9.57 -8.77
CA MET A 1 49.72 -10.29 -7.90
C MET A 1 48.36 -9.65 -8.08
N VAL A 2 47.36 -10.39 -8.53
CA VAL A 2 45.97 -9.90 -8.58
C VAL A 2 45.41 -9.97 -7.17
N SER A 3 44.97 -8.84 -6.63
CA SER A 3 44.35 -8.79 -5.30
C SER A 3 43.16 -9.75 -5.23
N PRO A 4 42.95 -10.49 -4.12
CA PRO A 4 41.83 -11.40 -4.01
C PRO A 4 40.51 -10.64 -4.18
N ILE A 5 39.59 -11.18 -4.98
CA ILE A 5 38.26 -10.60 -5.15
C ILE A 5 37.58 -10.52 -3.76
N PRO A 6 37.10 -9.34 -3.33
CA PRO A 6 36.44 -9.20 -2.05
C PRO A 6 35.27 -10.18 -1.91
N ARG A 7 35.07 -10.77 -0.73
CA ARG A 7 33.96 -11.72 -0.46
C ARG A 7 32.58 -11.11 -0.78
N SER A 8 32.44 -9.79 -0.66
CA SER A 8 31.23 -9.04 -1.05
C SER A 8 30.98 -9.05 -2.56
N ALA A 9 32.03 -8.98 -3.38
CA ALA A 9 31.93 -9.05 -4.84
C ALA A 9 31.58 -10.46 -5.33
N LEU A 10 32.17 -11.51 -4.71
CA LEU A 10 31.81 -12.90 -5.00
C LEU A 10 30.33 -13.20 -4.67
N ARG A 11 29.84 -12.67 -3.54
CA ARG A 11 28.42 -12.78 -3.15
C ARG A 11 27.49 -12.13 -4.17
N LEU A 12 27.83 -10.92 -4.61
CA LEU A 12 27.01 -10.20 -5.58
C LEU A 12 26.89 -10.98 -6.89
N VAL A 13 27.99 -11.55 -7.38
CA VAL A 13 27.99 -12.40 -8.59
C VAL A 13 27.12 -13.65 -8.40
N SER A 14 27.23 -14.35 -7.27
CA SER A 14 26.37 -15.51 -6.97
C SER A 14 24.89 -15.14 -6.95
N ASN A 15 24.54 -14.06 -6.26
CA ASN A 15 23.16 -13.59 -6.14
C ASN A 15 22.58 -13.13 -7.48
N ILE A 16 23.39 -12.48 -8.34
CA ILE A 16 22.99 -12.12 -9.70
C ILE A 16 22.71 -13.37 -10.53
N SER A 17 23.63 -14.34 -10.54
CA SER A 17 23.46 -15.61 -11.27
C SER A 17 22.21 -16.36 -10.80
N TYR A 18 21.97 -16.40 -9.49
CA TYR A 18 20.76 -16.95 -8.92
C TYR A 18 19.50 -16.24 -9.45
N LEU A 19 19.44 -14.92 -9.42
CA LEU A 19 18.29 -14.15 -9.94
C LEU A 19 18.08 -14.36 -11.45
N GLU A 20 19.17 -14.46 -12.23
CA GLU A 20 19.12 -14.74 -13.67
C GLU A 20 18.51 -16.11 -13.95
N SER A 21 18.76 -17.12 -13.11
CA SER A 21 18.13 -18.45 -13.23
C SER A 21 16.60 -18.44 -13.07
N PHE A 22 16.04 -17.37 -12.46
CA PHE A 22 14.59 -17.12 -12.37
C PHE A 22 14.09 -16.11 -13.42
N GLY A 23 14.89 -15.79 -14.44
CA GLY A 23 14.52 -14.86 -15.51
C GLY A 23 14.64 -13.37 -15.13
N ILE A 24 15.26 -13.04 -13.99
CA ILE A 24 15.45 -11.66 -13.54
C ILE A 24 16.81 -11.16 -14.04
N SER A 25 16.86 -10.78 -15.31
CA SER A 25 18.06 -10.30 -16.00
C SER A 25 17.88 -8.92 -16.62
N GLY A 26 18.95 -8.36 -17.19
CA GLY A 26 18.91 -7.12 -17.99
C GLY A 26 18.27 -5.93 -17.27
N SER A 27 17.27 -5.32 -17.91
CA SER A 27 16.60 -4.11 -17.40
C SER A 27 15.88 -4.35 -16.06
N ARG A 28 15.44 -5.58 -15.78
CA ARG A 28 14.77 -5.95 -14.52
C ARG A 28 15.76 -6.03 -13.37
N LEU A 29 16.89 -6.68 -13.60
CA LEU A 29 17.98 -6.73 -12.63
C LEU A 29 18.50 -5.32 -12.35
N SER A 30 18.66 -4.49 -13.38
CA SER A 30 19.02 -3.06 -13.23
C SER A 30 17.99 -2.31 -12.38
N ALA A 31 16.69 -2.53 -12.60
CA ALA A 31 15.63 -1.92 -11.80
C ALA A 31 15.66 -2.39 -10.33
N LEU A 32 15.92 -3.68 -10.08
CA LEU A 32 16.06 -4.24 -8.74
C LEU A 32 17.28 -3.64 -8.02
N LEU A 33 18.44 -3.61 -8.67
CA LEU A 33 19.67 -3.01 -8.12
C LEU A 33 19.49 -1.53 -7.78
N ARG A 34 18.74 -0.78 -8.60
CA ARG A 34 18.46 0.64 -8.37
C ARG A 34 17.50 0.87 -7.21
N ARG A 35 16.42 0.08 -7.13
CA ARG A 35 15.36 0.28 -6.14
C ARG A 35 15.67 -0.34 -4.79
N GLN A 36 16.33 -1.49 -4.80
CA GLN A 36 16.55 -2.33 -3.62
C GLN A 36 17.94 -3.00 -3.67
N PRO A 37 19.03 -2.21 -3.68
CA PRO A 37 20.40 -2.75 -3.76
C PRO A 37 20.70 -3.71 -2.60
N ARG A 38 20.06 -3.50 -1.44
CA ARG A 38 20.21 -4.35 -0.25
C ARG A 38 19.84 -5.81 -0.51
N VAL A 39 18.79 -6.05 -1.31
CA VAL A 39 18.30 -7.41 -1.61
C VAL A 39 19.37 -8.23 -2.34
N VAL A 40 20.05 -7.61 -3.31
CA VAL A 40 21.08 -8.30 -4.10
C VAL A 40 22.39 -8.47 -3.33
N SER A 41 22.62 -7.69 -2.27
CA SER A 41 23.79 -7.82 -1.39
C SER A 41 23.60 -8.71 -0.15
N GLN A 42 22.38 -9.17 0.10
CA GLN A 42 22.04 -10.02 1.25
C GLN A 42 22.74 -11.39 1.17
N PRO A 43 22.88 -12.10 2.32
CA PRO A 43 23.26 -13.52 2.30
C PRO A 43 22.39 -14.31 1.33
N GLU A 44 22.99 -15.22 0.57
CA GLU A 44 22.30 -15.99 -0.48
C GLU A 44 21.07 -16.73 0.05
N SER A 45 21.14 -17.26 1.28
CA SER A 45 19.99 -17.90 1.96
C SER A 45 18.78 -16.96 2.09
N GLN A 46 19.00 -15.70 2.49
CA GLN A 46 17.92 -14.72 2.62
C GLN A 46 17.33 -14.33 1.26
N LEU A 47 18.18 -14.21 0.23
CA LEU A 47 17.70 -13.95 -1.13
C LEU A 47 16.81 -15.10 -1.63
N ARG A 48 17.23 -16.36 -1.38
CA ARG A 48 16.46 -17.56 -1.71
C ARG A 48 15.12 -17.61 -0.99
N GLU A 49 15.09 -17.32 0.31
CA GLU A 49 13.84 -17.21 1.09
C GLU A 49 12.91 -16.14 0.52
N SER A 50 13.46 -14.99 0.12
CA SER A 50 12.69 -13.88 -0.45
C SER A 50 12.07 -14.28 -1.79
N VAL A 51 12.82 -14.96 -2.65
CA VAL A 51 12.34 -15.50 -3.94
C VAL A 51 11.28 -16.57 -3.70
N SER A 52 11.51 -17.54 -2.80
CA SER A 52 10.53 -18.59 -2.46
C SER A 52 9.23 -17.98 -1.96
N GLY A 53 9.31 -17.03 -1.02
CA GLY A 53 8.13 -16.35 -0.50
C GLY A 53 7.34 -15.60 -1.57
N ALA A 54 8.02 -14.95 -2.52
CA ALA A 54 7.35 -14.33 -3.66
C ALA A 54 6.60 -15.36 -4.54
N LEU A 55 7.21 -16.52 -4.80
CA LEU A 55 6.58 -17.59 -5.58
C LEU A 55 5.40 -18.22 -4.83
N GLU A 56 5.53 -18.51 -3.54
CA GLU A 56 4.46 -19.03 -2.67
C GLU A 56 3.25 -18.11 -2.62
N MET A 57 3.48 -16.79 -2.68
CA MET A 57 2.40 -15.80 -2.76
C MET A 57 1.71 -15.76 -4.14
N GLY A 58 2.15 -16.57 -5.09
CA GLY A 58 1.59 -16.63 -6.43
C GLY A 58 2.04 -15.48 -7.33
N PHE A 59 3.18 -14.84 -7.02
CA PHE A 59 3.78 -13.92 -7.99
C PHE A 59 4.48 -14.72 -9.09
N SER A 60 4.13 -14.43 -10.34
CA SER A 60 4.96 -14.86 -11.47
C SER A 60 6.29 -14.12 -11.42
N ALA A 61 7.39 -14.84 -11.61
CA ALA A 61 8.73 -14.27 -11.78
C ALA A 61 8.77 -13.25 -12.93
N ASP A 62 7.86 -13.37 -13.91
CA ASP A 62 7.76 -12.43 -15.04
C ASP A 62 7.03 -11.12 -14.69
N SER A 63 6.35 -11.05 -13.54
CA SER A 63 5.60 -9.86 -13.13
C SER A 63 6.53 -8.72 -12.68
N LYS A 64 6.22 -7.49 -13.11
CA LYS A 64 6.86 -6.27 -12.56
C LYS A 64 6.64 -6.14 -11.04
N MET A 65 5.57 -6.74 -10.52
CA MET A 65 5.27 -6.73 -9.08
C MET A 65 6.17 -7.66 -8.27
N PHE A 66 6.82 -8.63 -8.92
CA PHE A 66 7.74 -9.57 -8.27
C PHE A 66 8.84 -8.84 -7.48
N ILE A 67 9.39 -7.76 -8.05
CA ILE A 67 10.42 -6.94 -7.40
C ILE A 67 9.90 -6.26 -6.11
N HIS A 68 8.61 -5.97 -6.05
CA HIS A 68 8.01 -5.34 -4.86
C HIS A 68 7.81 -6.33 -3.71
N ALA A 69 7.76 -7.64 -3.97
CA ALA A 69 7.73 -8.65 -2.93
C ALA A 69 9.02 -8.64 -2.09
N PHE A 70 10.17 -8.34 -2.70
CA PHE A 70 11.45 -8.22 -2.01
C PHE A 70 11.53 -7.03 -1.04
N ALA A 71 10.69 -6.01 -1.19
CA ALA A 71 10.65 -4.87 -0.27
C ALA A 71 10.24 -5.30 1.15
N VAL A 72 9.59 -6.45 1.28
CA VAL A 72 9.14 -7.02 2.55
C VAL A 72 10.28 -7.79 3.25
N GLY A 73 11.44 -7.94 2.61
CA GLY A 73 12.54 -8.76 3.10
C GLY A 73 12.18 -10.24 2.96
N SER A 74 11.66 -10.84 4.03
CA SER A 74 11.18 -12.22 4.03
C SER A 74 9.64 -12.22 4.10
N PRO A 75 8.92 -12.34 2.97
CA PRO A 75 7.46 -12.30 2.97
C PRO A 75 6.84 -13.44 3.79
N THR A 76 7.44 -14.63 3.77
CA THR A 76 6.97 -15.82 4.50
C THR A 76 6.93 -15.60 6.01
N LYS A 77 7.88 -14.82 6.55
CA LYS A 77 7.93 -14.44 7.97
C LYS A 77 6.65 -13.75 8.46
N TYR A 78 6.03 -12.96 7.59
CA TYR A 78 4.85 -12.16 7.92
C TYR A 78 3.57 -12.76 7.37
N LEU A 79 3.65 -13.55 6.29
CA LEU A 79 2.51 -14.04 5.53
C LEU A 79 1.45 -14.71 6.41
N TYR A 80 1.82 -15.74 7.17
CA TYR A 80 0.87 -16.50 7.97
C TYR A 80 0.20 -15.65 9.06
N ARG A 81 0.97 -14.81 9.76
CA ARG A 81 0.42 -13.87 10.75
C ARG A 81 -0.57 -12.89 10.13
N LYS A 82 -0.30 -12.43 8.90
CA LYS A 82 -1.20 -11.54 8.16
C LYS A 82 -2.44 -12.27 7.66
N LEU A 83 -2.31 -13.51 7.21
CA LEU A 83 -3.43 -14.35 6.85
C LEU A 83 -4.36 -14.56 8.05
N ASP A 84 -3.81 -14.89 9.22
CA ASP A 84 -4.59 -15.09 10.45
C ASP A 84 -5.32 -13.81 10.88
N LEU A 85 -4.64 -12.66 10.83
CA LEU A 85 -5.24 -11.35 11.11
C LEU A 85 -6.41 -11.05 10.15
N PHE A 86 -6.21 -11.16 8.84
CA PHE A 86 -7.29 -10.85 7.90
C PHE A 86 -8.43 -11.87 7.97
N ARG A 87 -8.12 -13.14 8.27
CA ARG A 87 -9.13 -14.18 8.54
C ARG A 87 -9.98 -13.82 9.75
N SER A 88 -9.38 -13.35 10.85
CA SER A 88 -10.12 -12.89 12.02
C SER A 88 -10.97 -11.64 11.74
N LEU A 89 -10.68 -10.92 10.65
CA LEU A 89 -11.43 -9.76 10.18
C LEU A 89 -12.47 -10.12 9.08
N GLY A 90 -12.71 -11.41 8.83
CA GLY A 90 -13.75 -11.87 7.91
C GLY A 90 -13.33 -11.94 6.43
N PHE A 91 -12.03 -11.94 6.14
CA PHE A 91 -11.51 -12.17 4.80
C PHE A 91 -11.22 -13.65 4.57
N LEU A 92 -11.50 -14.11 3.36
CA LEU A 92 -11.10 -15.43 2.88
C LEU A 92 -9.62 -15.41 2.51
N GLU A 93 -8.96 -16.56 2.63
CA GLU A 93 -7.54 -16.68 2.30
C GLU A 93 -7.24 -16.26 0.86
N ALA A 94 -8.09 -16.65 -0.10
CA ALA A 94 -7.95 -16.23 -1.50
C ALA A 94 -8.03 -14.69 -1.68
N GLU A 95 -8.88 -14.01 -0.91
CA GLU A 95 -9.01 -12.54 -0.91
C GLU A 95 -7.74 -11.90 -0.35
N CYS A 96 -7.19 -12.45 0.73
CA CYS A 96 -5.93 -12.01 1.32
C CYS A 96 -4.76 -12.16 0.34
N MET A 97 -4.66 -13.31 -0.33
CA MET A 97 -3.61 -13.57 -1.31
C MET A 97 -3.72 -12.65 -2.53
N GLU A 98 -4.95 -12.30 -2.95
CA GLU A 98 -5.16 -11.25 -3.95
C GLU A 98 -4.65 -9.88 -3.46
N MET A 99 -4.98 -9.50 -2.22
CA MET A 99 -4.53 -8.23 -1.64
C MET A 99 -3.00 -8.14 -1.56
N PHE A 100 -2.33 -9.19 -1.08
CA PHE A 100 -0.87 -9.22 -0.97
C PHE A 100 -0.21 -9.19 -2.36
N ARG A 101 -0.81 -9.83 -3.37
CA ARG A 101 -0.33 -9.71 -4.75
C ARG A 101 -0.45 -8.31 -5.32
N LYS A 102 -1.48 -7.55 -4.94
CA LYS A 102 -1.66 -6.15 -5.38
C LYS A 102 -0.82 -5.15 -4.58
N ALA A 103 -0.55 -5.45 -3.31
CA ALA A 103 0.21 -4.60 -2.40
C ALA A 103 1.11 -5.46 -1.48
N PRO A 104 2.26 -5.96 -1.96
CA PRO A 104 3.14 -6.79 -1.15
C PRO A 104 3.60 -6.12 0.15
N THR A 105 3.79 -4.79 0.10
CA THR A 105 4.16 -3.96 1.26
C THR A 105 3.13 -3.96 2.40
N LEU A 106 1.91 -4.44 2.16
CA LEU A 106 0.90 -4.64 3.21
C LEU A 106 1.40 -5.62 4.27
N LEU A 107 2.22 -6.61 3.88
CA LEU A 107 2.82 -7.59 4.79
C LEU A 107 3.74 -6.94 5.83
N ALA A 108 4.43 -5.86 5.44
CA ALA A 108 5.32 -5.10 6.32
C ALA A 108 4.58 -4.08 7.20
N THR A 109 3.28 -3.86 6.97
CA THR A 109 2.48 -2.90 7.76
C THR A 109 2.17 -3.49 9.14
N GLY A 110 2.18 -2.69 10.21
CA GLY A 110 1.85 -3.17 11.57
C GLY A 110 0.44 -3.77 11.66
N GLU A 111 0.27 -4.87 12.41
CA GLU A 111 -1.02 -5.56 12.56
C GLU A 111 -2.10 -4.66 13.16
N GLU A 112 -1.75 -3.86 14.17
CA GLU A 112 -2.68 -2.91 14.81
C GLU A 112 -3.22 -1.89 13.82
N LYS A 113 -2.33 -1.30 13.02
CA LYS A 113 -2.71 -0.33 11.98
C LYS A 113 -3.68 -0.94 10.98
N LEU A 114 -3.44 -2.19 10.55
CA LEU A 114 -4.33 -2.88 9.62
C LEU A 114 -5.70 -3.15 10.25
N ARG A 115 -5.74 -3.58 11.51
CA ARG A 115 -6.99 -3.83 12.23
C ARG A 115 -7.84 -2.57 12.33
N ILE A 116 -7.26 -1.47 12.81
CA ILE A 116 -7.94 -0.18 12.92
C ILE A 116 -8.38 0.32 11.54
N GLY A 117 -7.54 0.17 10.52
CA GLY A 117 -7.88 0.56 9.15
C GLY A 117 -9.07 -0.21 8.59
N VAL A 118 -9.07 -1.54 8.73
CA VAL A 118 -10.18 -2.39 8.26
C VAL A 118 -11.47 -2.04 8.99
N ASP A 119 -11.43 -1.93 10.32
CA ASP A 119 -12.58 -1.53 11.13
C ASP A 119 -13.12 -0.16 10.70
N PHE A 120 -12.25 0.84 10.54
CA PHE A 120 -12.65 2.17 10.10
C PHE A 120 -13.35 2.14 8.73
N PHE A 121 -12.80 1.43 7.75
CA PHE A 121 -13.42 1.36 6.42
C PHE A 121 -14.75 0.59 6.44
N MET A 122 -14.80 -0.58 7.06
CA MET A 122 -15.98 -1.44 7.01
C MET A 122 -17.09 -0.99 7.96
N ASN A 123 -16.74 -0.54 9.17
CA ASN A 123 -17.70 -0.24 10.22
C ASN A 123 -18.03 1.25 10.34
N THR A 124 -17.06 2.15 10.12
CA THR A 124 -17.30 3.61 10.22
C THR A 124 -17.72 4.19 8.87
N VAL A 125 -16.96 3.92 7.81
CA VAL A 125 -17.25 4.44 6.46
C VAL A 125 -18.32 3.60 5.73
N LYS A 126 -18.63 2.40 6.25
CA LYS A 126 -19.56 1.43 5.61
C LYS A 126 -19.14 1.05 4.19
N CYS A 127 -17.84 0.92 3.98
CA CYS A 127 -17.23 0.51 2.71
C CYS A 127 -17.38 -1.01 2.52
N GLU A 128 -17.69 -1.43 1.29
CA GLU A 128 -17.72 -2.85 0.95
C GLU A 128 -16.33 -3.49 1.01
N LYS A 129 -16.27 -4.72 1.53
CA LYS A 129 -15.04 -5.53 1.60
C LYS A 129 -14.34 -5.66 0.24
N THR A 130 -15.12 -5.80 -0.84
CA THR A 130 -14.64 -5.91 -2.24
C THR A 130 -13.73 -4.77 -2.64
N VAL A 131 -13.93 -3.59 -2.07
CA VAL A 131 -13.14 -2.40 -2.37
C VAL A 131 -11.77 -2.50 -1.72
N LEU A 132 -11.69 -2.94 -0.46
CA LEU A 132 -10.42 -3.17 0.22
C LEU A 132 -9.58 -4.21 -0.52
N ILE A 133 -10.22 -5.26 -1.04
CA ILE A 133 -9.58 -6.28 -1.88
C ILE A 133 -9.06 -5.67 -3.19
N ARG A 134 -9.84 -4.78 -3.82
CA ARG A 134 -9.47 -4.13 -5.08
C ARG A 134 -8.39 -3.05 -4.92
N ARG A 135 -8.29 -2.43 -3.75
CA ARG A 135 -7.41 -1.27 -3.46
C ARG A 135 -6.74 -1.39 -2.07
N PRO A 136 -5.99 -2.47 -1.79
CA PRO A 136 -5.46 -2.76 -0.45
C PRO A 136 -4.49 -1.69 0.09
N VAL A 137 -3.86 -0.91 -0.79
CA VAL A 137 -2.97 0.20 -0.43
C VAL A 137 -3.66 1.25 0.45
N CYS A 138 -4.99 1.39 0.39
CA CYS A 138 -5.71 2.34 1.25
C CYS A 138 -5.52 2.05 2.75
N LEU A 139 -5.32 0.79 3.13
CA LEU A 139 -5.04 0.37 4.51
C LEU A 139 -3.65 0.79 5.02
N MET A 140 -2.77 1.24 4.11
CA MET A 140 -1.44 1.73 4.45
C MET A 140 -1.40 3.24 4.66
N PHE A 141 -2.42 3.99 4.24
CA PHE A 141 -2.48 5.44 4.46
C PHE A 141 -2.61 5.77 5.95
N SER A 142 -2.23 7.01 6.33
CA SER A 142 -2.53 7.51 7.67
C SER A 142 -4.02 7.81 7.75
N LEU A 143 -4.69 7.30 8.79
CA LEU A 143 -6.10 7.56 8.99
C LEU A 143 -6.30 9.04 9.33
N GLU A 144 -5.56 9.54 10.29
CA GLU A 144 -5.66 10.89 10.84
C GLU A 144 -5.18 11.95 9.84
N GLY A 145 -4.05 11.70 9.18
CA GLY A 145 -3.41 12.65 8.28
C GLY A 145 -3.89 12.61 6.84
N ARG A 146 -4.66 11.59 6.44
CA ARG A 146 -5.14 11.47 5.05
C ARG A 146 -6.56 10.97 4.93
N VAL A 147 -6.89 9.80 5.49
CA VAL A 147 -8.18 9.16 5.19
C VAL A 147 -9.34 9.95 5.80
N ILE A 148 -9.31 10.21 7.11
CA ILE A 148 -10.37 10.92 7.85
C ILE A 148 -10.60 12.34 7.30
N PRO A 149 -9.57 13.20 7.10
CA PRO A 149 -9.72 14.51 6.47
C PRO A 149 -10.49 14.45 5.15
N ARG A 150 -10.13 13.48 4.28
CA ARG A 150 -10.75 13.33 2.97
C ARG A 150 -12.16 12.76 3.08
N CYS A 151 -12.41 11.82 3.99
CA CYS A 151 -13.75 11.30 4.28
C CYS A 151 -14.72 12.43 4.64
N ARG A 152 -14.32 13.37 5.51
CA ARG A 152 -15.16 14.50 5.94
C ARG A 152 -15.60 15.37 4.76
N VAL A 153 -14.64 15.77 3.93
CA VAL A 153 -14.91 16.54 2.69
C VAL A 153 -15.89 15.79 1.79
N ILE A 154 -15.65 14.50 1.55
CA ILE A 154 -16.50 13.68 0.69
C ILE A 154 -17.90 13.52 1.27
N GLN A 155 -18.04 13.37 2.58
CA GLN A 155 -19.34 13.28 3.26
C GLN A 155 -20.16 14.57 3.09
N ILE A 156 -19.54 15.75 3.26
CA ILE A 156 -20.20 17.04 3.03
C ILE A 156 -20.66 17.15 1.57
N LEU A 157 -19.76 16.86 0.62
CA LEU A 157 -20.11 16.92 -0.80
C LEU A 157 -21.23 15.93 -1.17
N LYS A 158 -21.27 14.74 -0.55
CA LYS A 158 -22.37 13.78 -0.74
C LYS A 158 -23.68 14.31 -0.16
N ALA A 159 -23.66 14.87 1.05
CA ALA A 159 -24.85 15.44 1.69
C ALA A 159 -25.44 16.60 0.86
N LYS A 160 -24.58 17.42 0.25
CA LYS A 160 -24.95 18.51 -0.67
C LYS A 160 -25.26 18.04 -2.10
N ARG A 161 -25.14 16.74 -2.39
CA ARG A 161 -25.35 16.12 -3.73
C ARG A 161 -24.45 16.72 -4.82
N LEU A 162 -23.26 17.19 -4.45
CA LEU A 162 -22.28 17.80 -5.34
C LEU A 162 -21.38 16.77 -6.03
N LEU A 163 -21.31 15.54 -5.50
CA LEU A 163 -20.58 14.44 -6.12
C LEU A 163 -21.45 13.69 -7.13
N LYS A 164 -20.95 13.60 -8.37
CA LYS A 164 -21.63 12.92 -9.48
C LYS A 164 -21.60 11.38 -9.38
N LYS A 165 -20.66 10.80 -8.62
CA LYS A 165 -20.46 9.34 -8.50
C LYS A 165 -19.90 8.94 -7.14
N ASP A 166 -20.42 7.84 -6.59
CA ASP A 166 -19.88 7.24 -5.36
C ASP A 166 -18.43 6.73 -5.49
N SER A 167 -18.01 6.39 -6.72
CA SER A 167 -16.64 5.94 -7.01
C SER A 167 -15.57 6.99 -6.72
N MET A 168 -15.95 8.27 -6.60
CA MET A 168 -15.02 9.37 -6.35
C MET A 168 -14.35 9.27 -4.96
N PHE A 169 -14.95 8.55 -4.01
CA PHE A 169 -14.35 8.37 -2.69
C PHE A 169 -12.97 7.69 -2.79
N TYR A 170 -12.87 6.62 -3.55
CA TYR A 170 -11.61 5.91 -3.71
C TYR A 170 -10.60 6.72 -4.49
N THR A 171 -11.02 7.42 -5.55
CA THR A 171 -10.12 8.32 -6.27
C THR A 171 -9.53 9.36 -5.33
N ALA A 172 -10.37 9.99 -4.50
CA ALA A 172 -9.95 11.00 -3.55
C ALA A 172 -8.87 10.52 -2.58
N LEU A 173 -8.92 9.27 -2.11
CA LEU A 173 -7.90 8.73 -1.19
C LEU A 173 -6.52 8.56 -1.83
N PHE A 174 -6.45 8.37 -3.15
CA PHE A 174 -5.20 8.10 -3.87
C PHE A 174 -4.56 9.34 -4.50
N LEU A 175 -5.29 10.47 -4.57
CA LEU A 175 -4.73 11.73 -5.04
C LEU A 175 -3.61 12.26 -4.13
N GLY A 176 -2.66 12.98 -4.72
CA GLY A 176 -1.76 13.82 -3.94
C GLY A 176 -2.54 14.91 -3.19
N GLU A 177 -1.91 15.55 -2.21
CA GLU A 177 -2.59 16.59 -1.42
C GLU A 177 -3.07 17.77 -2.29
N ARG A 178 -2.20 18.24 -3.19
CA ARG A 178 -2.50 19.34 -4.11
C ARG A 178 -3.70 19.01 -5.01
N GLU A 179 -3.68 17.83 -5.62
CA GLU A 179 -4.73 17.38 -6.53
C GLU A 179 -6.04 17.19 -5.78
N PHE A 180 -5.99 16.60 -4.59
CA PHE A 180 -7.17 16.45 -3.75
C PHE A 180 -7.80 17.80 -3.39
N LEU A 181 -7.00 18.76 -2.91
CA LEU A 181 -7.50 20.09 -2.55
C LEU A 181 -8.06 20.82 -3.76
N LYS A 182 -7.42 20.71 -4.92
CA LYS A 182 -7.94 21.28 -6.16
C LYS A 182 -9.31 20.68 -6.49
N GLU A 183 -9.38 19.36 -6.67
CA GLU A 183 -10.55 18.67 -7.21
C GLU A 183 -11.73 18.57 -6.24
N PHE A 184 -11.48 18.46 -4.94
CA PHE A 184 -12.51 18.19 -3.92
C PHE A 184 -12.77 19.36 -2.99
N VAL A 185 -12.01 20.46 -3.10
CA VAL A 185 -12.22 21.66 -2.29
C VAL A 185 -12.36 22.89 -3.19
N SER A 186 -11.35 23.22 -3.99
CA SER A 186 -11.33 24.46 -4.79
C SER A 186 -12.31 24.48 -5.98
N GLU A 187 -12.62 23.33 -6.58
CA GLU A 187 -13.62 23.24 -7.66
C GLU A 187 -15.04 23.61 -7.17
N PHE A 188 -15.34 23.41 -5.89
CA PHE A 188 -16.63 23.75 -5.28
C PHE A 188 -16.55 25.14 -4.64
N ARG A 189 -16.46 26.18 -5.49
CA ARG A 189 -16.15 27.56 -5.07
C ARG A 189 -17.07 28.07 -3.94
N ASP A 190 -18.36 27.79 -4.02
CA ASP A 190 -19.36 28.26 -3.04
C ASP A 190 -19.24 27.54 -1.69
N ASP A 191 -18.61 26.36 -1.65
CA ASP A 191 -18.46 25.51 -0.45
C ASP A 191 -16.99 25.40 0.01
N ALA A 192 -16.05 26.05 -0.69
CA ALA A 192 -14.62 25.80 -0.54
C ALA A 192 -14.11 26.07 0.88
N GLU A 193 -14.65 27.09 1.56
CA GLU A 193 -14.29 27.41 2.94
C GLU A 193 -14.74 26.31 3.92
N GLU A 194 -16.01 25.89 3.84
CA GLU A 194 -16.54 24.80 4.68
C GLU A 194 -15.78 23.49 4.45
N LEU A 195 -15.51 23.14 3.20
CA LEU A 195 -14.77 21.94 2.84
C LEU A 195 -13.32 22.00 3.35
N MET A 196 -12.68 23.17 3.29
CA MET A 196 -11.33 23.35 3.82
C MET A 196 -11.29 23.24 5.35
N ILE A 197 -12.29 23.78 6.04
CA ILE A 197 -12.45 23.68 7.49
C ILE A 197 -12.61 22.21 7.90
N ALA A 198 -13.49 21.48 7.22
CA ALA A 198 -13.69 20.06 7.43
C ALA A 198 -12.42 19.22 7.16
N TYR A 199 -11.68 19.55 6.09
CA TYR A 199 -10.41 18.91 5.77
C TYR A 199 -9.38 19.10 6.88
N LYS A 200 -9.22 20.32 7.39
CA LYS A 200 -8.30 20.62 8.50
C LYS A 200 -8.75 20.03 9.83
N GLY A 201 -9.98 19.54 9.93
CA GLY A 201 -10.56 19.05 11.17
C GLY A 201 -10.85 20.16 12.17
N LEU A 202 -10.95 21.40 11.69
CA LEU A 202 -11.44 22.51 12.49
C LEU A 202 -12.97 22.40 12.49
N THR A 203 -13.60 22.31 13.64
CA THR A 203 -15.06 22.44 13.72
C THR A 203 -15.39 23.93 13.74
N CYS A 204 -16.24 24.41 12.83
CA CYS A 204 -16.88 25.71 13.01
C CYS A 204 -17.71 25.63 14.28
N TYR A 205 -17.27 26.27 15.36
CA TYR A 205 -18.21 26.72 16.38
C TYR A 205 -18.96 27.88 15.74
N THR A 206 -20.13 27.61 15.16
CA THR A 206 -21.10 28.67 14.92
C THR A 206 -21.60 29.10 16.28
N THR A 207 -21.07 30.20 16.80
CA THR A 207 -21.69 30.95 17.88
C THR A 207 -23.02 31.46 17.34
N SER A 208 -24.10 30.73 17.61
CA SER A 208 -25.44 31.30 17.50
C SER A 208 -25.53 32.40 18.55
N GLN A 209 -25.64 33.64 18.09
CA GLN A 209 -26.05 34.76 18.92
C GLN A 209 -27.54 34.58 19.26
N GLU A 210 -27.85 34.57 20.56
CA GLU A 210 -29.05 35.18 21.13
C GLU A 210 -28.61 36.34 22.02
#